data_AF-A0A4Q7MM20-F1
#
_entry.id   AF-A0A4Q7MM20-F1
#
_cell.length_a   1.000
_cell.length_b   1.000
_cell.length_c   1.000
_cell.angle_alpha   90.00
_cell.angle_beta   90.00
_cell.angle_gamma   90.00
#
_symmetry.space_group_name_H-M   'P 1'
#
loop_
_entity.id
_entity.type
_entity.pdbx_description
1 polymer ?
#
loop_
_entity_poly.entity_id
_entity_poly.type
_entity_poly.pdbx_seq_one_letter_code
_entity_poly.pdbx_strand_id
1 'polypeptide(L)'
;MNDARAATTAPAPPAERKPRGRAARIWFTVVAIVVALAALVVVADVIVRNIAEARFAEEIEANLPDGVEGDVGVTIGGLSVIAQYLSGTMQRVELSAPELDVEGVPIAVEVVGEGVPVDLAVPVEHVTATIEADAAAVNRLVDVQGIEGELAFGDGTVGYTDSVRLLGFPVEFTVTARPTAAGDTVLLEPVGVDVAAGGGSIDVSDLVDRLLGDDPIPVCVAEHLPAGVEVQQLTVEPTGATVALQADGLRLDAASLATLGSCD
;
A
#
# COMPACT_ATOMS: atom_id res chain seq x y z
N MET A 1 -95.38 -5.87 -40.17
CA MET A 1 -94.46 -6.28 -41.24
C MET A 1 -93.29 -5.30 -41.23
N ASN A 2 -92.06 -5.84 -41.21
CA ASN A 2 -90.73 -5.21 -41.32
C ASN A 2 -90.68 -3.92 -42.18
N ASP A 3 -89.77 -2.95 -42.00
CA ASP A 3 -88.32 -3.13 -42.06
C ASP A 3 -87.54 -1.97 -41.42
N ALA A 4 -86.42 -2.33 -40.78
CA ALA A 4 -85.41 -1.41 -40.28
C ALA A 4 -84.65 -0.74 -41.43
N ARG A 5 -84.49 0.60 -41.37
CA ARG A 5 -83.65 1.35 -42.31
C ARG A 5 -82.20 1.38 -41.82
N ALA A 6 -81.31 0.90 -42.69
CA ALA A 6 -79.87 0.88 -42.55
C ALA A 6 -79.26 2.29 -42.42
N ALA A 7 -78.34 2.45 -41.48
CA ALA A 7 -77.47 3.61 -41.38
C ALA A 7 -76.37 3.54 -42.45
N THR A 8 -76.24 4.59 -43.27
CA THR A 8 -75.12 4.76 -44.21
C THR A 8 -73.98 5.46 -43.48
N THR A 9 -72.91 4.70 -43.20
CA THR A 9 -71.64 5.21 -42.67
C THR A 9 -70.84 5.84 -43.81
N ALA A 10 -70.50 7.12 -43.68
CA ALA A 10 -69.57 7.81 -44.58
C ALA A 10 -68.12 7.31 -44.37
N PRO A 11 -67.30 7.14 -45.42
CA PRO A 11 -65.93 6.69 -45.28
C PRO A 11 -65.04 7.80 -44.69
N ALA A 12 -64.28 7.46 -43.65
CA ALA A 12 -63.29 8.35 -43.05
C ALA A 12 -62.10 8.59 -44.00
N PRO A 13 -61.49 9.79 -44.00
CA PRO A 13 -60.36 10.09 -44.86
C PRO A 13 -59.11 9.29 -44.46
N PRO A 14 -58.23 8.92 -45.42
CA PRO A 14 -57.02 8.16 -45.13
C PRO A 14 -56.02 9.01 -44.34
N ALA A 15 -55.54 8.48 -43.21
CA ALA A 15 -54.51 9.11 -42.38
C ALA A 15 -53.14 9.07 -43.09
N GLU A 16 -52.58 10.24 -43.40
CA GLU A 16 -51.24 10.38 -43.97
C GLU A 16 -50.16 9.89 -42.99
N ARG A 17 -49.47 8.80 -43.34
CA ARG A 17 -48.31 8.30 -42.60
C ARG A 17 -47.07 9.12 -42.97
N LYS A 18 -46.71 10.10 -42.13
CA LYS A 18 -45.46 10.86 -42.28
C LYS A 18 -44.23 9.90 -42.30
N PRO A 19 -43.23 10.15 -43.17
CA PRO A 19 -42.10 9.26 -43.38
C PRO A 19 -41.08 9.36 -42.23
N ARG A 20 -41.36 8.69 -41.12
CA ARG A 20 -40.48 8.62 -39.92
C ARG A 20 -39.18 7.80 -40.14
N GLY A 21 -38.99 7.18 -41.31
CA GLY A 21 -37.93 6.20 -41.53
C GLY A 21 -36.52 6.75 -41.79
N ARG A 22 -36.38 7.95 -42.39
CA ARG A 22 -35.04 8.49 -42.72
C ARG A 22 -34.36 9.16 -41.52
N ALA A 23 -35.10 9.95 -40.74
CA ALA A 23 -34.56 10.59 -39.55
C ALA A 23 -34.14 9.57 -38.48
N ALA A 24 -34.95 8.52 -38.28
CA ALA A 24 -34.61 7.42 -37.36
C ALA A 24 -33.36 6.65 -37.81
N ARG A 25 -33.19 6.41 -39.13
CA ARG A 25 -31.99 5.76 -39.67
C ARG A 25 -30.74 6.62 -39.50
N ILE A 26 -30.83 7.92 -39.80
CA ILE A 26 -29.70 8.84 -39.61
C ILE A 26 -29.31 8.91 -38.13
N TRP A 27 -30.29 9.03 -37.23
CA TRP A 27 -30.03 9.00 -35.78
C TRP A 27 -29.34 7.71 -35.35
N PHE A 28 -29.84 6.55 -35.81
CA PHE A 28 -29.24 5.26 -35.50
C PHE A 28 -27.80 5.16 -36.03
N THR A 29 -27.54 5.62 -37.26
CA THR A 29 -26.19 5.66 -37.82
C THR A 29 -25.26 6.58 -37.03
N VAL A 30 -25.71 7.77 -36.63
CA VAL A 30 -24.92 8.69 -35.79
C VAL A 30 -24.61 8.07 -34.44
N VAL A 31 -25.60 7.48 -33.78
CA VAL A 31 -25.40 6.78 -32.49
C VAL A 31 -24.41 5.62 -32.66
N ALA A 32 -24.55 4.81 -33.71
CA ALA A 32 -23.63 3.71 -33.98
C ALA A 32 -22.18 4.19 -34.20
N ILE A 33 -21.98 5.31 -34.91
CA ILE A 33 -20.66 5.91 -35.09
C ILE A 33 -20.10 6.40 -33.76
N VAL A 34 -20.90 7.11 -32.95
CA VAL A 34 -20.48 7.60 -31.63
C VAL A 34 -20.08 6.43 -30.72
N VAL A 35 -20.87 5.35 -30.71
CA VAL A 35 -20.55 4.14 -29.93
C VAL A 35 -19.27 3.47 -30.44
N ALA A 36 -19.08 3.38 -31.76
CA ALA A 36 -17.86 2.81 -32.34
C ALA A 36 -16.60 3.63 -31.99
N LEU A 37 -16.70 4.96 -32.02
CA LEU A 37 -15.62 5.85 -31.59
C LEU A 37 -15.34 5.71 -30.09
N ALA A 38 -16.38 5.66 -29.27
CA ALA A 38 -16.23 5.42 -27.83
C ALA A 38 -15.53 4.08 -27.55
N ALA A 39 -15.91 3.02 -28.26
CA ALA A 39 -15.25 1.71 -28.15
C ALA A 39 -13.77 1.76 -28.56
N LEU A 40 -13.43 2.49 -29.64
CA LEU A 40 -12.04 2.68 -30.05
C LEU A 40 -11.22 3.42 -28.99
N VAL A 41 -11.77 4.45 -28.37
CA VAL A 41 -11.10 5.19 -27.28
C VAL A 41 -10.83 4.26 -26.10
N VAL A 42 -11.80 3.43 -25.71
CA VAL A 42 -11.61 2.45 -24.63
C VAL A 42 -10.49 1.46 -24.96
N VAL A 43 -10.46 0.92 -26.18
CA VAL A 43 -9.40 0.00 -26.62
C VAL A 43 -8.04 0.69 -26.61
N ALA A 44 -7.96 1.92 -27.10
CA ALA A 44 -6.72 2.71 -27.09
C ALA A 44 -6.24 2.96 -25.66
N ASP A 45 -7.14 3.29 -24.74
CA ASP A 45 -6.80 3.52 -23.32
C ASP A 45 -6.20 2.28 -22.67
N VAL A 46 -6.77 1.10 -22.91
CA VAL A 46 -6.25 -0.18 -22.37
C VAL A 46 -4.84 -0.47 -22.90
N ILE A 47 -4.58 -0.24 -24.19
CA ILE A 47 -3.25 -0.44 -24.77
C ILE A 47 -2.24 0.54 -24.16
N VAL A 48 -2.61 1.82 -24.06
CA VAL A 48 -1.74 2.85 -23.48
C VAL A 48 -1.46 2.57 -22.00
N ARG A 49 -2.47 2.12 -21.24
CA ARG A 49 -2.33 1.72 -19.84
C ARG A 49 -1.28 0.64 -19.66
N ASN A 50 -1.40 -0.48 -20.38
CA ASN A 50 -0.45 -1.58 -20.27
C ASN A 50 0.99 -1.16 -20.62
N ILE A 51 1.15 -0.30 -21.63
CA ILE A 51 2.47 0.23 -22.00
C ILE A 51 3.01 1.15 -20.91
N ALA A 52 2.17 2.04 -20.37
CA ALA A 52 2.57 2.95 -19.31
C ALA A 52 2.99 2.19 -18.05
N GLU A 53 2.17 1.23 -17.61
CA GLU A 53 2.46 0.35 -16.46
C GLU A 53 3.79 -0.39 -16.63
N ALA A 54 4.01 -1.04 -17.77
CA ALA A 54 5.27 -1.74 -18.05
C ALA A 54 6.49 -0.79 -18.07
N ARG A 55 6.33 0.41 -18.64
CA ARG A 55 7.41 1.41 -18.67
C ARG A 55 7.73 1.98 -17.30
N PHE A 56 6.73 2.19 -16.46
CA PHE A 56 6.95 2.63 -15.09
C PHE A 56 7.63 1.54 -14.26
N ALA A 57 7.23 0.28 -14.43
CA ALA A 57 7.90 -0.86 -13.78
C ALA A 57 9.39 -0.90 -14.15
N GLU A 58 9.70 -0.90 -15.45
CA GLU A 58 11.08 -0.89 -15.97
C GLU A 58 11.91 0.28 -15.40
N GLU A 59 11.32 1.49 -15.33
CA GLU A 59 12.03 2.67 -14.83
C GLU A 59 12.26 2.60 -13.32
N ILE A 60 11.29 2.11 -12.55
CA ILE A 60 11.44 1.96 -11.09
C ILE A 60 12.52 0.92 -10.80
N GLU A 61 12.47 -0.24 -11.44
CA GLU A 61 13.47 -1.31 -11.32
C GLU A 61 14.88 -0.80 -11.68
N ALA A 62 15.00 0.00 -12.73
CA ALA A 62 16.29 0.55 -13.16
C ALA A 62 16.85 1.64 -12.21
N ASN A 63 16.01 2.23 -11.37
CA ASN A 63 16.39 3.28 -10.41
C ASN A 63 16.30 2.80 -8.95
N LEU A 64 16.20 1.48 -8.71
CA LEU A 64 16.32 0.93 -7.37
C LEU A 64 17.69 1.31 -6.78
N PRO A 65 17.76 1.65 -5.48
CA PRO A 65 19.03 1.94 -4.81
C PRO A 65 20.01 0.76 -4.90
N ASP A 66 21.30 1.05 -4.76
CA ASP A 66 22.31 0.01 -4.59
C ASP A 66 21.92 -0.92 -3.42
N GLY A 67 22.02 -2.24 -3.62
CA GLY A 67 21.63 -3.24 -2.63
C GLY A 67 20.15 -3.61 -2.64
N VAL A 68 19.33 -3.05 -3.53
CA VAL A 68 17.90 -3.42 -3.68
C VAL A 68 17.65 -4.02 -5.07
N GLU A 69 17.09 -5.23 -5.11
CA GLU A 69 16.82 -5.96 -6.34
C GLU A 69 15.42 -6.62 -6.29
N GLY A 70 14.67 -6.61 -7.38
CA GLY A 70 13.38 -7.32 -7.47
C GLY A 70 12.49 -6.81 -8.60
N ASP A 71 11.45 -7.60 -8.91
CA ASP A 71 10.45 -7.24 -9.92
C ASP A 71 9.38 -6.34 -9.29
N VAL A 72 9.03 -5.23 -9.97
CA VAL A 72 8.02 -4.28 -9.50
C VAL A 72 6.83 -4.25 -10.44
N GLY A 73 5.68 -4.70 -9.94
CA GLY A 73 4.39 -4.53 -10.63
C GLY A 73 3.85 -3.11 -10.46
N VAL A 74 3.32 -2.53 -11.54
CA VAL A 74 2.63 -1.23 -11.52
C VAL A 74 1.21 -1.42 -12.06
N THR A 75 0.22 -0.89 -11.37
CA THR A 75 -1.17 -0.82 -11.82
C THR A 75 -1.68 0.61 -11.76
N ILE A 76 -2.25 1.12 -12.85
CA ILE A 76 -2.85 2.46 -12.91
C ILE A 76 -4.38 2.34 -12.88
N GLY A 77 -4.95 2.86 -11.79
CA GLY A 77 -6.39 2.92 -11.58
C GLY A 77 -7.09 4.00 -12.40
N GLY A 78 -8.43 3.94 -12.40
CA GLY A 78 -9.30 4.95 -13.00
C GLY A 78 -9.86 4.58 -14.38
N LEU A 79 -10.85 5.38 -14.82
CA LEU A 79 -11.66 5.11 -16.02
C LEU A 79 -10.87 5.24 -17.32
N SER A 80 -9.96 6.22 -17.42
CA SER A 80 -9.12 6.43 -18.61
C SER A 80 -7.76 7.00 -18.21
N VAL A 81 -6.69 6.28 -18.53
CA VAL A 81 -5.30 6.75 -18.35
C VAL A 81 -5.01 7.97 -19.22
N ILE A 82 -5.53 8.00 -20.45
CA ILE A 82 -5.32 9.13 -21.37
C ILE A 82 -5.96 10.40 -20.80
N ALA A 83 -7.22 10.29 -20.32
CA ALA A 83 -7.91 11.43 -19.73
C ALA A 83 -7.21 11.95 -18.47
N GLN A 84 -6.72 11.04 -17.62
CA GLN A 84 -5.99 11.36 -16.39
C GLN A 84 -4.63 12.04 -16.68
N TYR A 85 -3.89 11.51 -17.65
CA TYR A 85 -2.65 12.14 -18.10
C TYR A 85 -2.89 13.57 -18.60
N LEU A 86 -3.97 13.80 -19.34
CA LEU A 86 -4.35 15.14 -19.82
C LEU A 86 -4.86 16.06 -18.70
N SER A 87 -5.44 15.54 -17.62
CA SER A 87 -5.76 16.33 -16.43
C SER A 87 -4.54 16.64 -15.56
N GLY A 88 -3.41 15.96 -15.79
CA GLY A 88 -2.16 16.15 -15.06
C GLY A 88 -2.08 15.37 -13.75
N THR A 89 -3.05 14.52 -13.44
CA THR A 89 -3.11 13.72 -12.21
C THR A 89 -3.70 12.33 -12.47
N MET A 90 -3.07 11.32 -11.89
CA MET A 90 -3.55 9.95 -11.83
C MET A 90 -4.31 9.75 -10.52
N GLN A 91 -5.50 9.17 -10.59
CA GLN A 91 -6.38 8.99 -9.44
C GLN A 91 -5.79 8.00 -8.43
N ARG A 92 -5.21 6.91 -8.93
CA ARG A 92 -4.64 5.83 -8.13
C ARG A 92 -3.52 5.13 -8.91
N VAL A 93 -2.37 4.95 -8.28
CA VAL A 93 -1.25 4.16 -8.79
C VAL A 93 -0.88 3.17 -7.70
N GLU A 94 -0.84 1.89 -8.04
CA GLU A 94 -0.50 0.80 -7.13
C GLU A 94 0.81 0.18 -7.59
N LEU A 95 1.72 -0.03 -6.65
CA LEU A 95 3.02 -0.66 -6.82
C LEU A 95 3.04 -1.92 -5.98
N SER A 96 3.50 -3.02 -6.53
CA SER A 96 3.59 -4.31 -5.82
C SER A 96 4.91 -4.99 -6.12
N ALA A 97 5.71 -5.25 -5.09
CA ALA A 97 6.94 -6.00 -5.15
C ALA A 97 6.87 -7.13 -4.11
N PRO A 98 6.32 -8.31 -4.45
CA PRO A 98 6.08 -9.39 -3.49
C PRO A 98 7.37 -10.09 -3.03
N GLU A 99 8.46 -9.97 -3.79
CA GLU A 99 9.78 -10.56 -3.52
C GLU A 99 10.87 -9.52 -3.83
N LEU A 100 10.96 -8.46 -3.01
CA LEU A 100 12.01 -7.46 -3.09
C LEU A 100 13.17 -7.87 -2.18
N ASP A 101 14.36 -8.01 -2.73
CA ASP A 101 15.58 -8.27 -1.96
C ASP A 101 16.24 -6.94 -1.57
N VAL A 102 16.50 -6.75 -0.27
CA VAL A 102 17.21 -5.59 0.27
C VAL A 102 18.41 -6.10 1.04
N GLU A 103 19.61 -5.89 0.51
CA GLU A 103 20.88 -6.36 1.10
C GLU A 103 20.88 -7.88 1.39
N GLY A 104 20.27 -8.70 0.50
CA GLY A 104 20.13 -10.15 0.68
C GLY A 104 18.96 -10.58 1.56
N VAL A 105 18.07 -9.65 1.90
CA VAL A 105 16.89 -9.86 2.75
C VAL A 105 15.60 -9.72 1.92
N PRO A 106 14.84 -10.81 1.70
CA PRO A 106 13.58 -10.76 0.98
C PRO A 106 12.48 -10.14 1.84
N ILE A 107 11.77 -9.18 1.28
CA ILE A 107 10.59 -8.51 1.85
C ILE A 107 9.51 -8.34 0.78
N ALA A 108 8.26 -8.23 1.19
CA ALA A 108 7.16 -7.85 0.31
C ALA A 108 6.78 -6.39 0.56
N VAL A 109 6.56 -5.63 -0.51
CA VAL A 109 6.20 -4.22 -0.46
C VAL A 109 5.02 -3.94 -1.36
N GLU A 110 4.01 -3.27 -0.82
CA GLU A 110 2.90 -2.69 -1.58
C GLU A 110 2.85 -1.18 -1.33
N VAL A 111 2.68 -0.37 -2.37
CA VAL A 111 2.53 1.08 -2.24
C VAL A 111 1.33 1.52 -3.06
N VAL A 112 0.47 2.35 -2.48
CA VAL A 112 -0.69 2.93 -3.13
C VAL A 112 -0.59 4.44 -3.03
N GLY A 113 -0.45 5.10 -4.19
CA GLY A 113 -0.54 6.55 -4.31
C GLY A 113 -1.92 6.96 -4.82
N GLU A 114 -2.55 7.92 -4.14
CA GLU A 114 -3.78 8.58 -4.57
C GLU A 114 -3.47 10.02 -5.00
N GLY A 115 -4.13 10.49 -6.07
CA GLY A 115 -3.92 11.85 -6.56
C GLY A 115 -2.48 12.12 -7.05
N VAL A 116 -1.83 11.13 -7.66
CA VAL A 116 -0.44 11.19 -8.11
C VAL A 116 -0.29 12.16 -9.30
N PRO A 117 0.46 13.27 -9.18
CA PRO A 117 0.66 14.18 -10.30
C PRO A 117 1.52 13.55 -11.39
N VAL A 118 1.26 13.89 -12.64
CA VAL A 118 2.09 13.48 -13.78
C VAL A 118 3.48 14.12 -13.70
N ASP A 119 3.56 15.32 -13.10
CA ASP A 119 4.80 15.99 -12.75
C ASP A 119 5.16 15.69 -11.28
N LEU A 120 6.13 14.80 -11.06
CA LEU A 120 6.58 14.38 -9.72
C LEU A 120 7.29 15.51 -8.94
N ALA A 121 7.54 16.67 -9.56
CA ALA A 121 7.95 17.87 -8.83
C ALA A 121 6.79 18.48 -8.02
N VAL A 122 5.56 18.04 -8.25
CA VAL A 122 4.39 18.35 -7.42
C VAL A 122 4.20 17.23 -6.39
N PRO A 123 3.82 17.53 -5.14
CA PRO A 123 3.56 16.49 -4.15
C PRO A 123 2.37 15.62 -4.52
N VAL A 124 2.47 14.33 -4.18
CA VAL A 124 1.34 13.38 -4.22
C VAL A 124 0.36 13.75 -3.11
N GLU A 125 -0.94 13.59 -3.37
CA GLU A 125 -1.97 13.91 -2.39
C GLU A 125 -1.86 13.01 -1.16
N HIS A 126 -1.89 11.69 -1.36
CA HIS A 126 -1.81 10.70 -0.30
C HIS A 126 -1.06 9.45 -0.76
N VAL A 127 -0.23 8.87 0.11
CA VAL A 127 0.51 7.63 -0.13
C VAL A 127 0.35 6.72 1.07
N THR A 128 0.01 5.46 0.84
CA THR A 128 0.09 4.38 1.83
C THR A 128 1.07 3.33 1.36
N ALA A 129 1.86 2.76 2.26
CA ALA A 129 2.73 1.63 1.96
C ALA A 129 2.55 0.52 3.00
N THR A 130 2.62 -0.73 2.56
CA THR A 130 2.64 -1.91 3.43
C THR A 130 3.93 -2.65 3.16
N ILE A 131 4.69 -2.93 4.22
CA ILE A 131 5.93 -3.70 4.15
C ILE A 131 5.74 -4.94 5.01
N GLU A 132 5.98 -6.12 4.44
CA GLU A 132 5.90 -7.40 5.12
C GLU A 132 7.26 -8.09 5.08
N ALA A 133 7.71 -8.58 6.23
CA ALA A 133 8.94 -9.32 6.36
C ALA A 133 8.72 -10.53 7.27
N ASP A 134 9.22 -11.69 6.84
CA ASP A 134 9.21 -12.87 7.71
C ASP A 134 10.21 -12.73 8.87
N ALA A 135 10.05 -13.53 9.91
CA ALA A 135 10.90 -13.47 11.10
C ALA A 135 12.40 -13.65 10.79
N ALA A 136 12.76 -14.44 9.77
CA ALA A 136 14.14 -14.65 9.38
C ALA A 136 14.71 -13.47 8.58
N ALA A 137 13.87 -12.80 7.80
CA ALA A 137 14.20 -11.57 7.11
C ALA A 137 14.45 -10.44 8.10
N VAL A 138 13.57 -10.26 9.09
CA VAL A 138 13.77 -9.22 10.12
C VAL A 138 15.06 -9.47 10.92
N ASN A 139 15.33 -10.72 11.34
CA ASN A 139 16.58 -11.04 12.04
C ASN A 139 17.83 -10.75 11.19
N ARG A 140 17.81 -11.08 9.89
CA ARG A 140 18.92 -10.73 8.99
C ARG A 140 19.10 -9.22 8.85
N LEU A 141 18.01 -8.45 8.82
CA LEU A 141 18.08 -6.99 8.75
C LEU A 141 18.73 -6.41 10.01
N VAL A 142 18.40 -6.96 11.18
CA VAL A 142 19.01 -6.60 12.48
C VAL A 142 20.52 -6.89 12.47
N ASP A 143 20.93 -8.05 11.95
CA ASP A 143 22.35 -8.42 11.79
C ASP A 143 23.09 -7.44 10.86
N VAL A 144 22.48 -7.05 9.74
CA VAL A 144 23.06 -6.08 8.78
C VAL A 144 23.28 -4.71 9.44
N GLN A 145 22.41 -4.32 10.38
CA GLN A 145 22.57 -3.09 11.18
C GLN A 145 23.60 -3.22 12.32
N GLY A 146 24.19 -4.41 12.51
CA GLY A 146 25.20 -4.67 13.53
C GLY A 146 24.63 -4.73 14.95
N ILE A 147 23.33 -5.01 15.09
CA ILE A 147 22.69 -5.22 16.38
C ILE A 147 22.91 -6.68 16.76
N GLU A 148 23.59 -6.92 17.88
CA GLU A 148 23.78 -8.27 18.42
C GLU A 148 22.47 -8.78 19.05
N GLY A 149 22.14 -10.06 18.89
CA GLY A 149 20.99 -10.70 19.53
C GLY A 149 20.05 -11.40 18.54
N GLU A 150 19.02 -12.05 19.06
CA GLU A 150 17.98 -12.72 18.25
C GLU A 150 16.60 -12.17 18.62
N LEU A 151 15.80 -11.86 17.59
CA LEU A 151 14.40 -11.51 17.74
C LEU A 151 13.52 -12.75 17.64
N ALA A 152 12.68 -12.93 18.64
CA ALA A 152 11.62 -13.93 18.67
C ALA A 152 10.26 -13.26 18.41
N PHE A 153 9.45 -13.85 17.53
CA PHE A 153 8.15 -13.31 17.16
C PHE A 153 7.03 -14.12 17.81
N GLY A 154 6.12 -13.42 18.47
CA GLY A 154 4.91 -13.97 19.09
C GLY A 154 3.63 -13.38 18.49
N ASP A 155 2.49 -13.74 19.07
CA ASP A 155 1.20 -13.16 18.69
C ASP A 155 1.07 -11.74 19.29
N GLY A 156 1.38 -10.74 18.48
CA GLY A 156 1.40 -9.33 18.87
C GLY A 156 2.56 -8.93 19.79
N THR A 157 3.62 -9.73 19.88
CA THR A 157 4.78 -9.45 20.74
C THR A 157 6.10 -9.76 20.05
N VAL A 158 7.14 -8.98 20.36
CA VAL A 158 8.52 -9.23 19.97
C VAL A 158 9.35 -9.48 21.22
N GLY A 159 10.06 -10.60 21.23
CA GLY A 159 11.09 -10.94 22.21
C GLY A 159 12.47 -10.58 21.65
N TYR A 160 13.35 -10.06 22.49
CA TYR A 160 14.76 -9.85 22.19
C TYR A 160 15.60 -10.62 23.21
N THR A 161 16.45 -11.51 22.71
CA THR A 161 17.35 -12.32 23.54
C THR A 161 18.79 -11.87 23.37
N ASP A 162 19.45 -11.60 24.50
CA ASP A 162 20.87 -11.26 24.57
C ASP A 162 21.51 -11.88 25.83
N SER A 163 22.83 -11.80 25.94
CA SER A 163 23.60 -12.39 27.02
C SER A 163 24.58 -11.40 27.65
N VAL A 164 24.61 -11.37 28.98
CA VAL A 164 25.57 -10.59 29.75
C VAL A 164 26.47 -11.50 30.58
N ARG A 165 27.70 -11.06 30.83
CA ARG A 165 28.60 -11.76 31.76
C ARG A 165 28.49 -11.16 33.16
N LEU A 166 27.92 -11.93 34.08
CA LEU A 166 27.85 -11.58 35.49
C LEU A 166 28.79 -12.49 36.28
N LEU A 167 29.78 -11.91 36.96
CA LEU A 167 30.77 -12.63 37.77
C LEU A 167 31.52 -13.74 37.00
N GLY A 168 31.69 -13.58 35.69
CA GLY A 168 32.35 -14.55 34.81
C GLY A 168 31.43 -15.65 34.27
N PHE A 169 30.15 -15.65 34.61
CA PHE A 169 29.14 -16.58 34.09
C PHE A 169 28.28 -15.89 33.03
N PRO A 170 27.96 -16.57 31.90
CA PRO A 170 26.98 -16.08 30.96
C PRO A 170 25.58 -16.15 31.60
N VAL A 171 24.84 -15.07 31.51
CA VAL A 171 23.44 -14.95 31.90
C VAL A 171 22.69 -14.46 30.68
N GLU A 172 21.84 -15.30 30.14
CA GLU A 172 20.96 -14.96 29.03
C GLU A 172 19.72 -14.27 29.59
N PHE A 173 19.24 -13.25 28.90
CA PHE A 173 18.00 -12.58 29.25
C PHE A 173 17.18 -12.37 27.98
N THR A 174 15.86 -12.51 28.12
CA THR A 174 14.90 -12.28 27.07
C THR A 174 13.93 -11.21 27.54
N VAL A 175 13.82 -10.13 26.78
CA VAL A 175 12.83 -9.06 27.03
C VAL A 175 11.74 -9.18 25.97
N THR A 176 10.49 -9.28 26.40
CA THR A 176 9.32 -9.33 25.52
C THR A 176 8.54 -8.04 25.63
N ALA A 177 8.21 -7.43 24.49
CA ALA A 177 7.41 -6.22 24.40
C ALA A 177 6.33 -6.34 23.32
N ARG A 178 5.24 -5.59 23.49
CA ARG A 178 4.20 -5.37 22.49
C ARG A 178 4.45 -4.04 21.80
N PRO A 179 4.81 -4.05 20.50
CA PRO A 179 5.03 -2.81 19.79
C PRO A 179 3.70 -2.23 19.29
N THR A 180 3.53 -0.92 19.43
CA THR A 180 2.35 -0.17 18.96
C THR A 180 2.80 1.04 18.15
N ALA A 181 2.22 1.22 16.96
CA ALA A 181 2.48 2.38 16.12
C ALA A 181 1.95 3.68 16.77
N ALA A 182 2.77 4.72 16.77
CA ALA A 182 2.44 6.04 17.31
C ALA A 182 2.96 7.17 16.40
N GLY A 183 2.74 7.04 15.09
CA GLY A 183 3.15 8.06 14.11
C GLY A 183 4.64 8.02 13.83
N ASP A 184 5.40 8.95 14.39
CA ASP A 184 6.86 9.07 14.24
C ASP A 184 7.65 8.10 15.14
N THR A 185 6.96 7.49 16.10
CA THR A 185 7.52 6.58 17.10
C THR A 185 6.79 5.24 17.12
N VAL A 186 7.49 4.21 17.57
CA VAL A 186 6.90 2.94 17.98
C VAL A 186 7.03 2.83 19.49
N LEU A 187 5.91 2.62 20.17
CA LEU A 187 5.87 2.41 21.61
C LEU A 187 6.02 0.92 21.90
N LEU A 188 7.06 0.57 22.65
CA LEU A 188 7.28 -0.80 23.13
C LEU A 188 6.71 -0.92 24.54
N GLU A 189 5.54 -1.54 24.67
CA GLU A 189 4.94 -1.87 25.97
C GLU A 189 5.60 -3.14 26.52
N PRO A 190 6.30 -3.10 27.66
CA PRO A 190 6.88 -4.30 28.26
C PRO A 190 5.80 -5.34 28.59
N VAL A 191 6.05 -6.60 28.24
CA VAL A 191 5.14 -7.73 28.53
C VAL A 191 5.78 -8.72 29.48
N GLY A 192 7.10 -8.91 29.41
CA GLY A 192 7.79 -9.76 30.36
C GLY A 192 9.30 -9.81 30.17
N VAL A 193 9.99 -10.32 31.19
CA VAL A 193 11.44 -10.51 31.21
C VAL A 193 11.76 -11.87 31.80
N ASP A 194 12.45 -12.70 31.01
CA ASP A 194 12.98 -13.99 31.43
C ASP A 194 14.50 -13.92 31.57
N VAL A 195 15.04 -14.52 32.62
CA VAL A 195 16.48 -14.63 32.84
C VAL A 195 16.87 -16.10 32.96
N ALA A 196 17.79 -16.55 32.12
CA ALA A 196 18.32 -17.90 32.12
C ALA A 196 19.78 -17.93 32.59
N ALA A 197 20.05 -18.79 33.59
CA ALA A 197 21.39 -19.01 34.12
C ALA A 197 21.56 -20.46 34.60
N GLY A 198 22.68 -21.10 34.23
CA GLY A 198 23.05 -22.42 34.76
C GLY A 198 22.07 -23.55 34.45
N GLY A 199 21.28 -23.43 33.36
CA GLY A 199 20.31 -24.44 32.92
C GLY A 199 18.90 -24.30 33.50
N GLY A 200 18.59 -23.20 34.19
CA GLY A 200 17.22 -22.83 34.59
C GLY A 200 16.85 -21.44 34.09
N SER A 201 15.55 -21.20 33.86
CA SER A 201 14.97 -19.89 33.56
C SER A 201 14.09 -19.40 34.71
N ILE A 202 14.08 -18.09 34.93
CA ILE A 202 13.28 -17.41 35.94
C ILE A 202 12.61 -16.21 35.28
N ASP A 203 11.28 -16.16 35.36
CA ASP A 203 10.50 -14.97 35.05
C ASP A 203 10.71 -13.93 36.16
N VAL A 204 11.21 -12.77 35.78
CA VAL A 204 11.49 -11.65 36.69
C VAL A 204 10.65 -10.41 36.38
N SER A 205 9.59 -10.54 35.58
CA SER A 205 8.71 -9.44 35.14
C SER A 205 8.16 -8.65 36.34
N ASP A 206 7.60 -9.35 37.33
CA ASP A 206 7.08 -8.76 38.58
C ASP A 206 8.10 -7.87 39.33
N LEU A 207 9.39 -8.17 39.20
CA LEU A 207 10.45 -7.39 39.84
C LEU A 207 10.79 -6.16 39.02
N VAL A 208 10.81 -6.29 37.69
CA VAL A 208 11.08 -5.20 36.75
C VAL A 208 9.97 -4.15 36.84
N ASP A 209 8.70 -4.56 36.82
CA ASP A 209 7.54 -3.66 36.91
C ASP A 209 7.56 -2.84 38.20
N ARG A 210 7.94 -3.45 39.32
CA ARG A 210 8.05 -2.75 40.61
C ARG A 210 9.19 -1.73 40.68
N LEU A 211 10.22 -1.88 39.84
CA LEU A 211 11.40 -1.03 39.85
C LEU A 211 11.36 0.04 38.74
N LEU A 212 10.85 -0.30 37.57
CA LEU A 212 10.88 0.52 36.36
C LEU A 212 9.49 1.07 35.96
N GLY A 213 8.41 0.48 36.47
CA GLY A 213 7.03 0.81 36.07
C GLY A 213 6.63 0.17 34.73
N ASP A 214 5.41 0.49 34.29
CA ASP A 214 4.77 -0.07 33.08
C ASP A 214 4.79 0.92 31.89
N ASP A 215 5.64 1.96 31.95
CA ASP A 215 5.65 3.01 30.94
C ASP A 215 6.21 2.47 29.60
N PRO A 216 5.49 2.65 28.47
CA PRO A 216 5.99 2.23 27.17
C PRO A 216 7.30 2.94 26.81
N ILE A 217 8.23 2.20 26.22
CA ILE A 217 9.52 2.72 25.77
C ILE A 217 9.35 3.26 24.35
N PRO A 218 9.52 4.57 24.10
CA PRO A 218 9.43 5.11 22.76
C PRO A 218 10.72 4.80 21.97
N VAL A 219 10.54 4.26 20.76
CA VAL A 219 11.61 4.07 19.77
C VAL A 219 11.33 5.01 18.60
N CYS A 220 12.32 5.84 18.25
CA CYS A 220 12.19 6.73 17.11
C CYS A 220 12.31 5.95 15.81
N VAL A 221 11.25 5.95 14.99
CA VAL A 221 11.27 5.31 13.67
C VAL A 221 11.35 6.34 12.54
N ALA A 222 10.96 7.59 12.81
CA ALA A 222 11.07 8.68 11.84
C ALA A 222 12.52 8.94 11.39
N GLU A 223 13.53 8.60 12.19
CA GLU A 223 14.94 8.72 11.79
C GLU A 223 15.36 7.75 10.66
N HIS A 224 14.52 6.76 10.35
CA HIS A 224 14.72 5.79 9.28
C HIS A 224 13.73 5.95 8.12
N LEU A 225 12.81 6.92 8.22
CA LEU A 225 11.76 7.16 7.24
C LEU A 225 11.91 8.55 6.62
N PRO A 226 11.50 8.74 5.35
CA PRO A 226 11.42 10.07 4.77
C PRO A 226 10.55 11.00 5.62
N ALA A 227 10.93 12.28 5.69
CA ALA A 227 10.18 13.28 6.44
C ALA A 227 8.72 13.36 5.95
N GLY A 228 7.78 13.29 6.89
CA GLY A 228 6.33 13.28 6.61
C GLY A 228 5.74 11.88 6.38
N VAL A 229 6.55 10.81 6.47
CA VAL A 229 6.06 9.43 6.52
C VAL A 229 5.86 9.03 7.99
N GLU A 230 4.71 8.44 8.28
CA GLU A 230 4.30 8.01 9.62
C GLU A 230 3.96 6.51 9.62
N VAL A 231 4.23 5.84 10.74
CA VAL A 231 3.78 4.46 10.98
C VAL A 231 2.34 4.50 11.48
N GLN A 232 1.44 3.95 10.69
CA GLN A 232 0.01 3.88 10.99
C GLN A 232 -0.35 2.64 11.78
N GLN A 233 0.24 1.51 11.39
CA GLN A 233 -0.04 0.23 12.00
C GLN A 233 1.21 -0.64 11.99
N LEU A 234 1.36 -1.40 13.05
CA LEU A 234 2.38 -2.43 13.18
C LEU A 234 1.69 -3.69 13.67
N THR A 235 1.77 -4.74 12.87
CA THR A 235 1.21 -6.05 13.20
C THR A 235 2.37 -7.03 13.34
N VAL A 236 2.40 -7.73 14.46
CA VAL A 236 3.42 -8.75 14.74
C VAL A 236 2.73 -10.09 14.87
N GLU A 237 3.20 -11.07 14.10
CA GLU A 237 2.70 -12.43 14.12
C GLU A 237 3.88 -13.39 14.32
N PRO A 238 3.66 -14.64 14.75
CA PRO A 238 4.75 -15.60 14.92
C PRO A 238 5.61 -15.83 13.66
N THR A 239 5.07 -15.53 12.48
CA THR A 239 5.75 -15.68 11.20
C THR A 239 6.55 -14.46 10.76
N GLY A 240 6.36 -13.29 11.38
CA GLY A 240 7.02 -12.05 10.96
C GLY A 240 6.30 -10.78 11.41
N ALA A 241 6.50 -9.70 10.67
CA ALA A 241 5.88 -8.42 10.94
C ALA A 241 5.42 -7.73 9.66
N THR A 242 4.31 -7.00 9.80
CA THR A 242 3.74 -6.12 8.77
C THR A 242 3.69 -4.70 9.29
N VAL A 243 4.26 -3.77 8.55
CA VAL A 243 4.26 -2.33 8.84
C VAL A 243 3.42 -1.60 7.80
N ALA A 244 2.42 -0.85 8.25
CA ALA A 244 1.68 0.07 7.40
C ALA A 244 2.15 1.51 7.64
N LEU A 245 2.53 2.18 6.57
CA LEU A 245 3.04 3.54 6.53
C LEU A 245 2.06 4.43 5.76
N GLN A 246 2.03 5.72 6.09
CA GLN A 246 1.33 6.71 5.28
C GLN A 246 2.10 8.02 5.18
N ALA A 247 1.78 8.82 4.16
CA ALA A 247 2.21 10.20 4.05
C ALA A 247 1.19 11.02 3.24
N ASP A 248 1.01 12.28 3.62
CA ASP A 248 0.22 13.27 2.89
C ASP A 248 1.13 14.34 2.28
N GLY A 249 0.91 14.72 1.03
CA GLY A 249 1.71 15.77 0.40
C GLY A 249 3.18 15.39 0.21
N LEU A 250 3.49 14.11 0.03
CA LEU A 250 4.86 13.61 -0.15
C LEU A 250 5.36 13.92 -1.56
N ARG A 251 6.55 14.50 -1.66
CA ARG A 251 7.24 14.69 -2.95
C ARG A 251 8.04 13.44 -3.29
N LEU A 252 7.75 12.81 -4.43
CA LEU A 252 8.44 11.62 -4.91
C LEU A 252 9.70 12.00 -5.71
N ASP A 253 10.58 12.78 -5.09
CA ASP A 253 11.88 13.15 -5.64
C ASP A 253 13.00 12.68 -4.71
N ALA A 254 14.17 12.35 -5.28
CA ALA A 254 15.27 11.74 -4.54
C ALA A 254 15.75 12.59 -3.34
N ALA A 255 15.70 13.92 -3.45
CA ALA A 255 16.10 14.80 -2.36
C ALA A 255 15.11 14.76 -1.18
N SER A 256 13.82 14.74 -1.49
CA SER A 256 12.76 14.64 -0.49
C SER A 256 12.75 13.27 0.18
N LEU A 257 12.93 12.18 -0.58
CA LEU A 257 12.99 10.82 -0.05
C LEU A 257 14.25 10.52 0.77
N ALA A 258 15.37 11.20 0.47
CA ALA A 258 16.61 11.07 1.25
C ALA A 258 16.62 11.92 2.54
N THR A 259 15.66 12.83 2.71
CA THR A 259 15.57 13.65 3.91
C THR A 259 14.75 12.90 4.96
N LEU A 260 15.42 12.41 6.00
CA LEU A 260 14.79 11.61 7.05
C LEU A 260 14.06 12.49 8.08
N GLY A 261 13.08 11.91 8.75
CA GLY A 261 12.35 12.53 9.86
C GLY A 261 13.16 12.55 11.16
N SER A 262 12.52 13.05 12.22
CA SER A 262 13.06 13.08 13.57
C SER A 262 11.94 12.96 14.59
N CYS A 263 12.24 12.43 15.77
CA CYS A 263 11.33 12.42 16.91
C CYS A 263 11.76 13.47 17.94
N ASP A 264 10.79 14.15 18.54
CA ASP A 264 11.00 15.19 19.56
C ASP A 264 11.06 14.64 21.00
#